data_AF-A0A7S0BRA7-F1
#
_entry.id   AF-A0A7S0BRA7-F1
#
_cell.length_a   1.000
_cell.length_b   1.000
_cell.length_c   1.000
_cell.angle_alpha   90.00
_cell.angle_beta   90.00
_cell.angle_gamma   90.00
#
_symmetry.space_group_name_H-M   'P 1'
#
loop_
_entity.id
_entity.type
_entity.pdbx_description
1 polymer ?
#
loop_
_entity_poly.entity_id
_entity_poly.type
_entity_poly.pdbx_seq_one_letter_code
_entity_poly.pdbx_strand_id
1 'polypeptide(L)'
;EKLEEPALSNLERGLGQLLAKEYHGSQMNRDRNVIQSWLEGLIRLDHPPVLDANLIAHLAQRFNSWHCGCQLLEKQLMAANLSDSDQENLQDALCSLLTQLNEADLVAGIWKQRASVPETSSGLISQRTGDHASAQDYFVEAMGKAQNGRLVKDAKKAEVFLWEERWIESAKQMSQWDMLTEFSRSVTHASLLHECLWRIPEWAALRELTFKHTIEDDTQLRIYQAYYHLQENKGDYADQSNSNKIDYVEQSIARGMQKALYHWTSLPQGSGIDPFIPSLVKFQQLVELHESSKILSEMNQYLQPEANSEKPIDNIRNYFAMWRERMPNTWDDPLVWSDLLTWRHHVYTAVSNSIQALKDSGLRDYNQSVMGLIVNETAHSVNSFARMCRKQNLLDCCINALQEFYPYRSMHYDDLLVKTKQQVKAYLQGPPSVDNPLQMGQNLISTSAVDRLSKRQTAQLFALKGDLCRALGNSEEANQAYATATTT
;
A
#
# COMPACT_ATOMS: atom_id res chain seq x y z
N GLU A 1 10.54 29.06 -40.75
CA GLU A 1 11.31 28.40 -41.84
C GLU A 1 11.79 27.05 -41.34
N LYS A 2 11.72 25.99 -42.16
CA LYS A 2 12.31 24.69 -41.79
C LYS A 2 13.83 24.81 -41.92
N LEU A 3 14.56 24.53 -40.85
CA LEU A 3 16.02 24.42 -40.89
C LEU A 3 16.42 23.28 -41.82
N GLU A 4 17.53 23.44 -42.55
CA GLU A 4 18.11 22.35 -43.35
C GLU A 4 18.55 21.18 -42.43
N GLU A 5 18.38 19.93 -42.89
CA GLU A 5 18.68 18.71 -42.10
C GLU A 5 20.03 18.70 -41.36
N PRO A 6 21.18 19.10 -41.95
CA PRO A 6 22.45 19.12 -41.23
C PRO A 6 22.51 20.22 -40.15
N ALA A 7 21.78 21.32 -40.32
CA ALA A 7 21.68 22.37 -39.31
C ALA A 7 20.78 21.92 -38.14
N LEU A 8 19.71 21.19 -38.44
CA LEU A 8 18.81 20.62 -37.44
C LEU A 8 19.51 19.59 -36.55
N SER A 9 20.26 18.65 -37.14
CA SER A 9 20.99 17.64 -36.36
C SER A 9 22.08 18.26 -35.46
N ASN A 10 22.74 19.32 -35.92
CA ASN A 10 23.69 20.07 -35.08
C ASN A 10 23.00 20.81 -33.93
N LEU A 11 21.80 21.35 -34.18
CA LEU A 11 20.99 22.00 -33.15
C LEU A 11 20.51 20.99 -32.11
N GLU A 12 20.01 19.82 -32.51
CA GLU A 12 19.58 18.73 -31.63
C GLU A 12 20.70 18.30 -30.68
N ARG A 13 21.88 18.03 -31.24
CA ARG A 13 23.06 17.67 -30.45
C ARG A 13 23.50 18.80 -29.51
N GLY A 14 23.51 20.04 -29.98
CA GLY A 14 23.87 21.20 -29.18
C GLY A 14 22.89 21.43 -28.02
N LEU A 15 21.59 21.29 -28.27
CA LEU A 15 20.53 21.41 -27.26
C LEU A 15 20.62 20.29 -26.23
N GLY A 16 20.79 19.03 -26.67
CA GLY A 16 20.99 17.90 -25.76
C GLY A 16 22.18 18.11 -24.82
N GLN A 17 23.31 18.58 -25.35
CA GLN A 17 24.49 18.89 -24.54
C GLN A 17 24.30 20.08 -23.61
N LEU A 18 23.51 21.08 -24.00
CA LEU A 18 23.19 22.26 -23.18
C LEU A 18 22.29 21.88 -22.00
N LEU A 19 21.24 21.10 -22.26
CA LEU A 19 20.27 20.70 -21.24
C LEU A 19 20.85 19.68 -20.26
N ALA A 20 21.82 18.87 -20.70
CA ALA A 20 22.53 17.90 -19.86
C ALA A 20 23.61 18.53 -18.93
N LYS A 21 23.79 19.85 -18.90
CA LYS A 21 24.83 20.48 -18.08
C LYS A 21 24.49 20.49 -16.59
N GLU A 22 25.46 20.11 -15.77
CA GLU A 22 25.30 20.00 -14.30
C GLU A 22 24.98 21.32 -13.59
N TYR A 23 25.37 22.47 -14.15
CA TYR A 23 25.13 23.78 -13.53
C TYR A 23 23.63 24.10 -13.37
N HIS A 24 22.76 23.44 -14.15
CA HIS A 24 21.31 23.55 -13.99
C HIS A 24 20.84 23.02 -12.63
N GLY A 25 21.60 22.11 -11.99
CA GLY A 25 21.29 21.58 -10.67
C GLY A 25 21.03 22.65 -9.59
N SER A 26 21.68 23.82 -9.72
CA SER A 26 21.45 24.98 -8.84
C SER A 26 20.01 25.54 -8.87
N GLN A 27 19.24 25.20 -9.92
CA GLN A 27 17.89 25.68 -10.15
C GLN A 27 16.80 24.65 -9.81
N MET A 28 17.17 23.44 -9.37
CA MET A 28 16.20 22.34 -9.14
C MET A 28 15.11 22.71 -8.13
N ASN A 29 15.45 23.46 -7.07
CA ASN A 29 14.52 23.84 -6.02
C ASN A 29 13.74 25.13 -6.32
N ARG A 30 13.85 25.67 -7.55
CA ARG A 30 13.14 26.90 -7.94
C ARG A 30 11.84 26.53 -8.65
N ASP A 31 10.75 27.18 -8.25
CA ASP A 31 9.45 27.04 -8.90
C ASP A 31 9.49 27.38 -10.39
N ARG A 32 10.37 28.33 -10.76
CA ARG A 32 10.65 28.73 -12.14
C ARG A 32 12.13 28.53 -12.45
N ASN A 33 12.41 27.68 -13.44
CA ASN A 33 13.77 27.39 -13.86
C ASN A 33 13.94 27.51 -15.39
N VAL A 34 15.20 27.58 -15.83
CA VAL A 34 15.55 27.78 -17.25
C VAL A 34 15.13 26.56 -18.08
N ILE A 35 15.19 25.36 -17.50
CA ILE A 35 14.80 24.10 -18.17
C ILE A 35 13.31 24.10 -18.51
N GLN A 36 12.43 24.50 -17.59
CA GLN A 36 10.99 24.66 -17.84
C GLN A 36 10.75 25.60 -19.03
N SER A 37 11.42 26.76 -19.06
CA SER A 37 11.28 27.71 -20.17
C SER A 37 11.74 27.15 -21.51
N TRP A 38 12.83 26.37 -21.53
CA TRP A 38 13.28 25.67 -22.73
C TRP A 38 12.25 24.63 -23.19
N LEU A 39 11.82 23.73 -22.31
CA LEU A 39 10.88 22.66 -22.66
C LEU A 39 9.52 23.23 -23.10
N GLU A 40 9.00 24.26 -22.41
CA GLU A 40 7.79 24.98 -22.84
C GLU A 40 7.95 25.61 -24.23
N GLY A 41 9.13 26.18 -24.52
CA GLY A 41 9.46 26.74 -25.82
C GLY A 41 9.48 25.66 -26.91
N LEU A 42 10.10 24.51 -26.64
CA LEU A 42 10.19 23.39 -27.57
C LEU A 42 8.80 22.80 -27.89
N ILE A 43 7.91 22.72 -26.91
CA ILE A 43 6.54 22.23 -27.10
C ILE A 43 5.73 23.11 -28.04
N ARG A 44 5.99 24.42 -28.08
CA ARG A 44 5.26 25.32 -28.98
C ARG A 44 5.69 25.19 -30.44
N LEU A 45 6.76 24.46 -30.72
CA LEU A 45 7.18 24.17 -32.09
C LEU A 45 6.25 23.10 -32.70
N ASP A 46 5.89 23.30 -33.97
CA ASP A 46 5.15 22.31 -34.76
C ASP A 46 5.99 21.04 -34.98
N HIS A 47 7.30 21.22 -35.15
CA HIS A 47 8.30 20.16 -35.29
C HIS A 47 9.42 20.38 -34.27
N PRO A 48 9.28 19.87 -33.04
CA PRO A 48 10.33 20.00 -32.03
C PRO A 48 11.58 19.19 -32.44
N PRO A 49 12.79 19.67 -32.11
CA PRO A 49 14.02 18.90 -32.27
C PRO A 49 13.94 17.58 -31.50
N VAL A 50 14.50 16.51 -32.07
CA VAL A 50 14.55 15.20 -31.42
C VAL A 50 15.61 15.25 -30.31
N LEU A 51 15.17 14.94 -29.10
CA LEU A 51 16.01 14.83 -27.90
C LEU A 51 15.94 13.40 -27.38
N ASP A 52 16.98 12.98 -26.67
CA ASP A 52 17.01 11.66 -26.05
C ASP A 52 15.87 11.49 -25.03
N ALA A 53 15.18 10.35 -25.09
CA ALA A 53 14.00 10.07 -24.28
C ALA A 53 14.31 10.08 -22.77
N ASN A 54 15.45 9.50 -22.38
CA ASN A 54 15.89 9.44 -20.99
C ASN A 54 16.29 10.82 -20.48
N LEU A 55 16.91 11.64 -21.32
CA LEU A 55 17.19 13.04 -20.99
C LEU A 55 15.89 13.81 -20.73
N ILE A 56 14.87 13.68 -21.58
CA ILE A 56 13.58 14.35 -21.38
C ILE A 56 12.95 13.90 -20.05
N ALA A 57 12.91 12.59 -19.78
CA ALA A 57 12.35 12.07 -18.53
C ALA A 57 13.10 12.59 -17.29
N HIS A 58 14.44 12.60 -17.34
CA HIS A 58 15.26 13.12 -16.26
C HIS A 58 15.00 14.61 -15.99
N LEU A 59 14.93 15.42 -17.04
CA LEU A 59 14.66 16.86 -16.94
C LEU A 59 13.25 17.12 -16.41
N ALA A 60 12.26 16.37 -16.89
CA ALA A 60 10.87 16.45 -16.47
C ALA A 60 10.74 16.24 -14.95
N GLN A 61 11.38 15.18 -14.44
CA GLN A 61 11.37 14.83 -13.01
C GLN A 61 12.14 15.85 -12.15
N ARG A 62 13.38 16.20 -12.53
CA ARG A 62 14.28 17.01 -11.70
C ARG A 62 13.92 18.48 -11.63
N PHE A 63 13.29 19.01 -12.67
CA PHE A 63 12.98 20.44 -12.81
C PHE A 63 11.48 20.75 -12.75
N ASN A 64 10.66 19.81 -12.26
CA ASN A 64 9.21 19.96 -12.17
C ASN A 64 8.58 20.41 -13.50
N SER A 65 8.92 19.70 -14.57
CA SER A 65 8.43 19.95 -15.94
C SER A 65 7.71 18.72 -16.51
N TRP A 66 6.98 18.02 -15.64
CA TRP A 66 6.27 16.76 -15.91
C TRP A 66 5.39 16.81 -17.16
N HIS A 67 4.39 17.70 -17.18
CA HIS A 67 3.46 17.81 -18.31
C HIS A 67 4.18 18.18 -19.61
N CYS A 68 5.22 19.02 -19.51
CA CYS A 68 6.04 19.40 -20.65
C CYS A 68 6.83 18.20 -21.19
N GLY A 69 7.45 17.42 -20.31
CA GLY A 69 8.17 16.20 -20.67
C GLY A 69 7.27 15.16 -21.32
N CYS A 70 6.12 14.86 -20.71
CA CYS A 70 5.15 13.92 -21.27
C CYS A 70 4.68 14.36 -22.67
N GLN A 71 4.28 15.63 -22.83
CA GLN A 71 3.82 16.15 -24.11
C GLN A 71 4.92 16.12 -25.18
N LEU A 72 6.17 16.39 -24.80
CA LEU A 72 7.30 16.32 -25.74
C LEU A 72 7.57 14.88 -26.20
N LEU A 73 7.53 13.91 -25.28
CA LEU A 73 7.65 12.48 -25.60
C LEU A 73 6.51 12.00 -26.48
N GLU A 74 5.26 12.40 -26.19
CA GLU A 74 4.10 12.08 -27.03
C GLU A 74 4.23 12.67 -28.44
N LYS A 75 4.67 13.93 -28.57
CA LYS A 75 4.92 14.56 -29.87
C LYS A 75 6.01 13.84 -30.66
N GLN A 76 7.09 13.43 -30.01
CA GLN A 76 8.14 12.64 -30.65
C GLN A 76 7.63 11.26 -31.08
N LEU A 77 6.77 10.62 -30.28
CA LEU A 77 6.13 9.35 -30.61
C LEU A 77 5.20 9.43 -31.84
N MET A 78 4.54 10.59 -32.04
CA MET A 78 3.69 10.85 -33.20
C MET A 78 4.48 11.18 -34.47
N ALA A 79 5.81 11.32 -34.41
CA ALA A 79 6.64 11.60 -35.58
C ALA A 79 6.66 10.41 -36.55
N ALA A 80 6.67 10.69 -37.86
CA ALA A 80 6.78 9.66 -38.88
C ALA A 80 8.22 9.10 -38.96
N ASN A 81 8.36 7.80 -39.25
CA ASN A 81 9.61 7.07 -39.47
C ASN A 81 10.49 6.77 -38.23
N LEU A 82 9.88 6.51 -37.07
CA LEU A 82 10.61 5.99 -35.91
C LEU A 82 11.05 4.53 -36.14
N SER A 83 12.23 4.18 -35.65
CA SER A 83 12.63 2.77 -35.54
C SER A 83 11.89 2.10 -34.38
N ASP A 84 11.67 0.78 -34.45
CA ASP A 84 11.02 0.02 -33.37
C ASP A 84 11.73 0.21 -32.01
N SER A 85 13.06 0.32 -32.03
CA SER A 85 13.86 0.54 -30.82
C SER A 85 13.69 1.95 -30.25
N ASP A 86 13.60 2.99 -31.08
CA ASP A 86 13.41 4.36 -30.62
C ASP A 86 11.99 4.55 -30.06
N GLN A 87 11.01 3.92 -30.71
CA GLN A 87 9.63 3.89 -30.22
C GLN A 87 9.53 3.23 -28.83
N GLU A 88 10.23 2.11 -28.61
CA GLU A 88 10.28 1.46 -27.30
C GLU A 88 10.89 2.36 -26.22
N ASN A 89 12.02 3.00 -26.52
CA ASN A 89 12.69 3.90 -25.58
C ASN A 89 11.80 5.10 -25.18
N LEU A 90 11.09 5.69 -26.15
CA LEU A 90 10.14 6.77 -25.90
C LEU A 90 8.96 6.30 -25.04
N GLN A 91 8.41 5.12 -25.33
CA GLN A 91 7.32 4.53 -24.56
C GLN A 91 7.75 4.18 -23.12
N ASP A 92 8.97 3.67 -22.92
CA ASP A 92 9.53 3.37 -21.60
C ASP A 92 9.71 4.65 -20.77
N ALA A 93 10.30 5.69 -21.37
CA ALA A 93 10.46 6.99 -20.73
C ALA A 93 9.11 7.62 -20.34
N LEU A 94 8.11 7.54 -21.23
CA LEU A 94 6.76 8.03 -20.96
C LEU A 94 6.07 7.22 -19.85
N CYS A 95 6.16 5.89 -19.89
CA CYS A 95 5.61 5.02 -18.85
C CYS A 95 6.24 5.31 -17.49
N SER A 96 7.55 5.56 -17.43
CA SER A 96 8.27 5.93 -16.20
C SER A 96 7.73 7.23 -15.60
N LEU A 97 7.55 8.28 -16.41
CA LEU A 97 6.97 9.55 -15.94
C LEU A 97 5.52 9.38 -15.46
N LEU A 98 4.68 8.69 -16.23
CA LEU A 98 3.27 8.46 -15.87
C LEU A 98 3.13 7.61 -14.60
N THR A 99 4.00 6.62 -14.41
CA THR A 99 4.03 5.82 -13.18
C THR A 99 4.35 6.67 -11.96
N GLN A 100 5.30 7.61 -12.08
CA GLN A 100 5.65 8.54 -10.98
C GLN A 100 4.54 9.55 -10.70
N LEU A 101 3.74 9.91 -11.71
CA LEU A 101 2.53 10.73 -11.55
C LEU A 101 1.32 9.92 -11.05
N ASN A 102 1.49 8.62 -10.78
CA ASN A 102 0.41 7.73 -10.36
C ASN A 102 -0.73 7.58 -11.40
N GLU A 103 -0.42 7.79 -12.69
CA GLU A 103 -1.37 7.72 -13.82
C GLU A 103 -1.44 6.30 -14.40
N ALA A 104 -1.90 5.39 -13.55
CA ALA A 104 -1.77 3.96 -13.76
C ALA A 104 -2.62 3.43 -14.95
N ASP A 105 -3.73 4.10 -15.28
CA ASP A 105 -4.59 3.77 -16.42
C ASP A 105 -3.95 4.12 -17.76
N LEU A 106 -3.25 5.26 -17.84
CA LEU A 106 -2.50 5.65 -19.05
C LEU A 106 -1.35 4.69 -19.31
N VAL A 107 -0.63 4.28 -18.25
CA VAL A 107 0.42 3.27 -18.34
C VAL A 107 -0.13 1.94 -18.89
N ALA A 108 -1.28 1.48 -18.37
CA ALA A 108 -1.93 0.27 -18.88
C ALA A 108 -2.37 0.42 -20.35
N GLY A 109 -2.84 1.61 -20.75
CA GLY A 109 -3.18 1.94 -22.13
C GLY A 109 -2.00 1.83 -23.09
N ILE A 110 -0.84 2.39 -22.71
CA ILE A 110 0.40 2.28 -23.51
C ILE A 110 0.83 0.81 -23.62
N TRP A 111 0.81 0.08 -22.50
CA TRP A 111 1.18 -1.34 -22.49
C TRP A 111 0.26 -2.19 -23.35
N LYS A 112 -1.06 -1.93 -23.35
CA LYS A 112 -2.01 -2.63 -24.21
C LYS A 112 -1.74 -2.42 -25.71
N GLN A 113 -1.19 -1.27 -26.10
CA GLN A 113 -0.85 -0.98 -27.50
C GLN A 113 0.51 -1.56 -27.93
N ARG A 114 1.49 -1.63 -27.01
CA ARG A 114 2.86 -2.09 -27.33
C ARG A 114 3.12 -3.57 -27.01
N ALA A 115 2.29 -4.20 -26.18
CA ALA A 115 2.45 -5.59 -25.78
C ALA A 115 2.35 -6.50 -27.01
N SER A 116 3.28 -7.43 -27.13
CA SER A 116 3.30 -8.39 -28.23
C SER A 116 2.57 -9.68 -27.86
N VAL A 117 2.49 -9.98 -26.56
CA VAL A 117 1.89 -11.19 -26.01
C VAL A 117 0.46 -10.89 -25.54
N PRO A 118 -0.56 -11.64 -26.01
CA PRO A 118 -1.95 -11.37 -25.65
C PRO A 118 -2.25 -11.57 -24.17
N GLU A 119 -1.56 -12.51 -23.51
CA GLU A 119 -1.64 -12.75 -22.07
C GLU A 119 -1.25 -11.51 -21.25
N THR A 120 -0.29 -10.71 -21.73
CA THR A 120 0.08 -9.43 -21.10
C THR A 120 -1.13 -8.49 -21.02
N SER A 121 -1.87 -8.36 -22.13
CA SER A 121 -3.04 -7.49 -22.19
C SER A 121 -4.17 -8.01 -21.30
N SER A 122 -4.42 -9.33 -21.31
CA SER A 122 -5.42 -9.96 -20.45
C SER A 122 -5.09 -9.82 -18.97
N GLY A 123 -3.83 -10.01 -18.59
CA GLY A 123 -3.34 -9.84 -17.21
C GLY A 123 -3.49 -8.40 -16.73
N LEU A 124 -3.08 -7.41 -17.54
CA LEU A 124 -3.22 -6.00 -17.20
C LEU A 124 -4.69 -5.58 -17.04
N ILE A 125 -5.59 -6.05 -17.92
CA ILE A 125 -7.03 -5.77 -17.78
C ILE A 125 -7.57 -6.38 -16.49
N SER A 126 -7.23 -7.64 -16.21
CA SER A 126 -7.68 -8.34 -15.00
C SER A 126 -7.24 -7.62 -13.73
N GLN A 127 -5.97 -7.17 -13.70
CA GLN A 127 -5.42 -6.38 -12.59
C GLN A 127 -6.16 -5.04 -12.43
N ARG A 128 -6.52 -4.35 -13.51
CA ARG A 128 -7.29 -3.09 -13.47
C ARG A 128 -8.72 -3.28 -12.99
N THR A 129 -9.31 -4.44 -13.28
CA THR A 129 -10.65 -4.78 -12.78
C THR A 129 -10.66 -5.26 -11.33
N GLY A 130 -9.48 -5.44 -10.70
CA GLY A 130 -9.34 -5.92 -9.32
C GLY A 130 -9.30 -7.45 -9.16
N ASP A 131 -9.31 -8.20 -10.27
CA ASP A 131 -9.14 -9.66 -10.25
C ASP A 131 -7.64 -10.02 -10.30
N HIS A 132 -6.98 -9.89 -9.14
CA HIS A 132 -5.56 -10.13 -8.99
C HIS A 132 -5.19 -11.62 -9.10
N ALA A 133 -6.11 -12.53 -8.82
CA ALA A 133 -5.88 -13.97 -8.91
C ALA A 133 -5.72 -14.40 -10.38
N SER A 134 -6.71 -14.07 -11.22
CA SER A 134 -6.62 -14.33 -12.66
C SER A 134 -5.43 -13.60 -13.31
N ALA A 135 -5.12 -12.37 -12.85
CA ALA A 135 -3.97 -11.62 -13.35
C ALA A 135 -2.65 -12.36 -13.10
N GLN A 136 -2.45 -12.94 -11.91
CA GLN A 136 -1.25 -13.74 -11.62
C GLN A 136 -1.14 -14.95 -12.56
N ASP A 137 -2.23 -15.66 -12.79
CA ASP A 137 -2.24 -16.84 -13.67
C ASP A 137 -1.79 -16.48 -15.09
N TYR A 138 -2.30 -15.37 -15.65
CA TYR A 138 -1.88 -14.90 -16.97
C TYR A 138 -0.39 -14.54 -17.03
N PHE A 139 0.15 -13.86 -16.01
CA PHE A 139 1.57 -13.50 -15.99
C PHE A 139 2.47 -14.73 -15.81
N VAL A 140 2.07 -15.70 -14.98
CA VAL A 140 2.79 -16.97 -14.82
C VAL A 140 2.77 -17.78 -16.11
N GLU A 141 1.63 -17.83 -16.80
CA GLU A 141 1.51 -18.48 -18.10
C GLU A 141 2.44 -17.83 -19.15
N ALA A 142 2.47 -16.50 -19.21
CA ALA A 142 3.34 -15.75 -20.10
C ALA A 142 4.83 -16.03 -19.81
N MET A 143 5.23 -15.95 -18.53
CA MET A 143 6.59 -16.26 -18.09
C MET A 143 6.99 -17.71 -18.44
N GLY A 144 6.10 -18.68 -18.19
CA GLY A 144 6.34 -20.08 -18.51
C GLY A 144 6.49 -20.34 -20.02
N LYS A 145 5.70 -19.66 -20.85
CA LYS A 145 5.84 -19.74 -22.32
C LYS A 145 7.15 -19.11 -22.82
N ALA A 146 7.62 -18.05 -22.18
CA ALA A 146 8.91 -17.43 -22.50
C ALA A 146 10.10 -18.32 -22.12
N GLN A 147 10.09 -18.92 -20.93
CA GLN A 147 11.13 -19.86 -20.49
C GLN A 147 11.23 -21.09 -21.38
N ASN A 148 10.10 -21.61 -21.87
CA ASN A 148 10.04 -22.76 -22.76
C ASN A 148 10.44 -22.45 -24.21
N GLY A 149 10.95 -21.25 -24.51
CA GLY A 149 11.39 -20.87 -25.85
C GLY A 149 10.25 -20.52 -26.82
N ARG A 150 8.98 -20.64 -26.42
CA ARG A 150 7.82 -20.45 -27.31
C ARG A 150 7.56 -18.99 -27.65
N LEU A 151 7.96 -18.06 -26.78
CA LEU A 151 7.77 -16.61 -26.97
C LEU A 151 9.07 -15.85 -27.29
N VAL A 152 10.21 -16.53 -27.45
CA VAL A 152 11.54 -15.87 -27.58
C VAL A 152 11.67 -14.99 -28.83
N LYS A 153 10.81 -15.17 -29.83
CA LYS A 153 10.79 -14.32 -31.03
C LYS A 153 9.86 -13.10 -30.91
N ASP A 154 8.85 -13.18 -30.06
CA ASP A 154 7.76 -12.20 -30.02
C ASP A 154 7.79 -11.35 -28.74
N ALA A 155 8.31 -11.87 -27.63
CA ALA A 155 8.36 -11.15 -26.35
C ALA A 155 9.58 -10.21 -26.28
N LYS A 156 9.30 -8.92 -26.09
CA LYS A 156 10.33 -7.89 -25.88
C LYS A 156 10.89 -8.01 -24.46
N LYS A 157 12.17 -7.67 -24.26
CA LYS A 157 12.81 -7.74 -22.93
C LYS A 157 12.04 -6.93 -21.87
N ALA A 158 11.58 -5.73 -22.24
CA ALA A 158 10.78 -4.87 -21.37
C ALA A 158 9.46 -5.53 -20.93
N GLU A 159 8.84 -6.34 -21.81
CA GLU A 159 7.59 -7.05 -21.51
C GLU A 159 7.82 -8.19 -20.49
N VAL A 160 8.98 -8.86 -20.54
CA VAL A 160 9.34 -9.87 -19.54
C VAL A 160 9.52 -9.25 -18.15
N PHE A 161 10.19 -8.10 -18.06
CA PHE A 161 10.33 -7.37 -16.79
C PHE A 161 8.98 -6.92 -16.24
N LEU A 162 8.07 -6.48 -17.13
CA LEU A 162 6.71 -6.11 -16.74
C LEU A 162 5.96 -7.28 -16.10
N TRP A 163 6.07 -8.50 -16.63
CA TRP A 163 5.36 -9.65 -16.07
C TRP A 163 5.78 -9.94 -14.63
N GLU A 164 7.09 -9.89 -14.35
CA GLU A 164 7.61 -10.07 -13.00
C GLU A 164 7.10 -8.96 -12.06
N GLU A 165 7.21 -7.70 -12.48
CA GLU A 165 6.73 -6.55 -11.69
C GLU A 165 5.22 -6.64 -11.39
N ARG A 166 4.40 -6.96 -12.39
CA ARG A 166 2.94 -7.03 -12.25
C ARG A 166 2.48 -8.27 -11.49
N TRP A 167 3.22 -9.37 -11.59
CA TRP A 167 3.01 -10.57 -10.78
C TRP A 167 3.29 -10.28 -9.29
N ILE A 168 4.41 -9.62 -8.99
CA ILE A 168 4.74 -9.17 -7.62
C ILE A 168 3.64 -8.26 -7.09
N GLU A 169 3.21 -7.26 -7.86
CA GLU A 169 2.15 -6.34 -7.43
C GLU A 169 0.83 -7.06 -7.15
N SER A 170 0.43 -8.00 -8.01
CA SER A 170 -0.78 -8.80 -7.79
C SER A 170 -0.66 -9.69 -6.54
N ALA A 171 0.52 -10.23 -6.25
CA ALA A 171 0.77 -11.00 -5.04
C ALA A 171 0.67 -10.13 -3.77
N LYS A 172 1.18 -8.89 -3.83
CA LYS A 172 1.05 -7.92 -2.74
C LYS A 172 -0.42 -7.63 -2.46
N GLN A 173 -1.21 -7.33 -3.48
CA GLN A 173 -2.64 -7.01 -3.35
C GLN A 173 -3.43 -8.16 -2.71
N MET A 174 -3.03 -9.42 -2.96
CA MET A 174 -3.61 -10.61 -2.33
C MET A 174 -2.99 -10.98 -0.98
N SER A 175 -2.07 -10.19 -0.45
CA SER A 175 -1.37 -10.43 0.82
C SER A 175 -0.59 -11.76 0.88
N GLN A 176 -0.04 -12.22 -0.24
CA GLN A 176 0.76 -13.45 -0.33
C GLN A 176 2.22 -13.23 0.12
N TRP A 177 2.41 -12.72 1.34
CA TRP A 177 3.72 -12.26 1.82
C TRP A 177 4.73 -13.40 2.04
N ASP A 178 4.28 -14.60 2.42
CA ASP A 178 5.16 -15.76 2.60
C ASP A 178 5.81 -16.17 1.27
N MET A 179 4.99 -16.26 0.20
CA MET A 179 5.46 -16.56 -1.15
C MET A 179 6.44 -15.49 -1.66
N LEU A 180 6.14 -14.21 -1.43
CA LEU A 180 7.02 -13.10 -1.81
C LEU A 180 8.34 -13.09 -1.03
N THR A 181 8.32 -13.53 0.22
CA THR A 181 9.53 -13.66 1.05
C THR A 181 10.45 -14.75 0.50
N GLU A 182 9.88 -15.90 0.16
CA GLU A 182 10.65 -17.03 -0.40
C GLU A 182 11.21 -16.69 -1.79
N PHE A 183 10.40 -16.07 -2.65
CA PHE A 183 10.82 -15.55 -3.95
C PHE A 183 11.96 -14.52 -3.80
N SER A 184 11.79 -13.51 -2.96
CA SER A 184 12.78 -12.45 -2.79
C SER A 184 14.11 -12.95 -2.20
N ARG A 185 14.09 -13.98 -1.34
CA ARG A 185 15.30 -14.67 -0.88
C ARG A 185 16.00 -15.41 -2.01
N SER A 186 15.24 -16.12 -2.86
CA SER A 186 15.80 -16.91 -3.97
C SER A 186 16.45 -16.06 -5.07
N VAL A 187 15.83 -14.93 -5.42
CA VAL A 187 16.31 -14.00 -6.46
C VAL A 187 17.22 -12.91 -5.87
N THR A 188 17.40 -12.86 -4.56
CA THR A 188 18.13 -11.81 -3.83
C THR A 188 17.58 -10.39 -4.07
N HIS A 189 16.25 -10.29 -4.23
CA HIS A 189 15.56 -9.03 -4.48
C HIS A 189 15.42 -8.20 -3.18
N ALA A 190 16.47 -7.44 -2.85
CA ALA A 190 16.61 -6.77 -1.56
C ALA A 190 15.46 -5.81 -1.20
N SER A 191 14.98 -4.97 -2.12
CA SER A 191 13.93 -3.98 -1.82
C SER A 191 12.59 -4.62 -1.44
N LEU A 192 12.14 -5.61 -2.23
CA LEU A 192 10.98 -6.44 -1.92
C LEU A 192 11.16 -7.20 -0.58
N LEU A 193 12.36 -7.71 -0.30
CA LEU A 193 12.60 -8.42 0.95
C LEU A 193 12.48 -7.50 2.17
N HIS A 194 12.95 -6.25 2.11
CA HIS A 194 12.71 -5.27 3.20
C HIS A 194 11.22 -5.09 3.45
N GLU A 195 10.46 -4.97 2.36
CA GLU A 195 9.02 -4.81 2.38
C GLU A 195 8.30 -6.05 2.97
N CYS A 196 8.79 -7.26 2.74
CA CYS A 196 8.20 -8.47 3.32
C CYS A 196 8.53 -8.63 4.82
N LEU A 197 9.79 -8.41 5.22
CA LEU A 197 10.30 -8.70 6.57
C LEU A 197 9.76 -7.78 7.69
N TRP A 198 9.16 -6.64 7.36
CA TRP A 198 8.47 -5.86 8.38
C TRP A 198 7.03 -6.33 8.60
N ARG A 199 6.37 -6.89 7.56
CA ARG A 199 5.01 -7.42 7.65
C ARG A 199 4.97 -8.81 8.28
N ILE A 200 5.91 -9.68 7.89
CA ILE A 200 6.23 -10.91 8.59
C ILE A 200 7.32 -10.55 9.60
N PRO A 201 7.03 -10.42 10.90
CA PRO A 201 7.85 -9.67 11.87
C PRO A 201 9.20 -10.30 12.21
N GLU A 202 10.08 -10.47 11.23
CA GLU A 202 11.46 -10.94 11.31
C GLU A 202 12.42 -9.74 11.49
N TRP A 203 12.25 -8.98 12.56
CA TRP A 203 12.97 -7.71 12.79
C TRP A 203 14.50 -7.83 12.77
N ALA A 204 15.04 -8.94 13.27
CA ALA A 204 16.49 -9.19 13.28
C ALA A 204 17.04 -9.33 11.85
N ALA A 205 16.33 -10.06 10.98
CA ALA A 205 16.69 -10.20 9.57
C ALA A 205 16.57 -8.87 8.82
N LEU A 206 15.53 -8.09 9.10
CA LEU A 206 15.35 -6.75 8.50
C LEU A 206 16.50 -5.80 8.85
N ARG A 207 16.94 -5.81 10.11
CA ARG A 207 18.09 -5.01 10.56
C ARG A 207 19.35 -5.43 9.83
N GLU A 208 19.66 -6.72 9.78
CA GLU A 208 20.83 -7.23 9.05
C GLU A 208 20.80 -6.87 7.57
N LEU A 209 19.63 -6.96 6.94
CA LEU A 209 19.44 -6.64 5.54
C LEU A 209 19.72 -5.15 5.27
N THR A 210 19.25 -4.27 6.16
CA THR A 210 19.48 -2.81 6.09
C THR A 210 20.97 -2.46 6.18
N PHE A 211 21.76 -3.23 6.96
CA PHE A 211 23.21 -3.04 7.04
C PHE A 211 23.97 -3.62 5.84
N LYS A 212 23.55 -4.78 5.32
CA LYS A 212 24.25 -5.50 4.24
C LYS A 212 23.97 -4.91 2.86
N HIS A 213 22.78 -4.39 2.63
CA HIS A 213 22.37 -3.83 1.34
C HIS A 213 22.06 -2.34 1.47
N THR A 214 22.93 -1.51 0.88
CA THR A 214 22.67 -0.08 0.73
C THR A 214 21.57 0.12 -0.31
N ILE A 215 20.32 0.19 0.13
CA ILE A 215 19.22 0.68 -0.71
C ILE A 215 19.40 2.19 -0.90
N GLU A 216 18.82 2.72 -1.98
CA GLU A 216 18.60 4.15 -2.12
C GLU A 216 18.01 4.75 -0.85
N ASP A 217 18.57 5.89 -0.44
CA ASP A 217 18.12 6.60 0.76
C ASP A 217 16.80 7.33 0.49
N ASP A 218 15.69 6.58 0.40
CA ASP A 218 14.32 7.10 0.28
C ASP A 218 13.61 7.17 1.65
N THR A 219 12.51 7.91 1.69
CA THR A 219 11.52 7.95 2.76
C THR A 219 11.17 6.56 3.28
N GLN A 220 10.96 5.58 2.39
CA GLN A 220 10.58 4.22 2.79
C GLN A 220 11.66 3.50 3.61
N LEU A 221 12.93 3.68 3.25
CA LEU A 221 14.05 3.14 4.03
C LEU A 221 14.09 3.73 5.44
N ARG A 222 13.81 5.04 5.58
CA ARG A 222 13.74 5.71 6.89
C ARG A 222 12.59 5.17 7.74
N ILE A 223 11.46 4.84 7.12
CA ILE A 223 10.32 4.18 7.77
C ILE A 223 10.73 2.79 8.27
N TYR A 224 11.38 1.96 7.44
CA TYR A 224 11.87 0.64 7.86
C TYR A 224 12.88 0.71 9.00
N GLN A 225 13.79 1.69 8.95
CA GLN A 225 14.72 1.98 10.05
C GLN A 225 13.99 2.30 11.34
N ALA A 226 12.99 3.19 11.29
CA ALA A 226 12.18 3.52 12.44
C ALA A 226 11.40 2.28 12.97
N TYR A 227 10.87 1.44 12.09
CA TYR A 227 10.13 0.23 12.48
C TYR A 227 10.98 -0.72 13.31
N TYR A 228 12.11 -1.21 12.80
CA TYR A 228 12.88 -2.20 13.57
C TYR A 228 13.50 -1.58 14.84
N HIS A 229 13.90 -0.31 14.81
CA HIS A 229 14.42 0.36 16.01
C HIS A 229 13.36 0.51 17.10
N LEU A 230 12.10 0.81 16.76
CA LEU A 230 10.99 0.83 17.72
C LEU A 230 10.71 -0.55 18.30
N GLN A 231 10.82 -1.61 17.47
CA GLN A 231 10.51 -2.98 17.88
C GLN A 231 11.63 -3.60 18.74
N GLU A 232 12.90 -3.21 18.53
CA GLU A 232 14.03 -3.61 19.37
C GLU A 232 14.05 -2.93 20.74
N ASN A 233 13.39 -1.78 20.88
CA ASN A 233 13.27 -1.05 22.14
C ASN A 233 12.32 -1.73 23.16
N LYS A 234 11.83 -2.95 22.89
CA LYS A 234 10.89 -3.67 23.78
C LYS A 234 11.49 -4.21 25.09
N GLY A 235 12.82 -4.19 25.26
CA GLY A 235 13.51 -4.69 26.45
C GLY A 235 14.50 -3.68 27.01
N ASP A 236 14.34 -3.36 28.30
CA ASP A 236 15.31 -2.70 29.19
C ASP A 236 15.60 -1.19 28.98
N TYR A 237 14.59 -0.33 29.14
CA TYR A 237 14.77 1.12 29.26
C TYR A 237 15.57 1.62 30.48
N ALA A 238 16.09 0.72 31.33
CA ALA A 238 16.94 1.08 32.47
C ALA A 238 18.39 1.44 32.07
N ASP A 239 18.82 1.07 30.85
CA ASP A 239 20.16 1.40 30.37
C ASP A 239 20.20 2.76 29.66
N GLN A 240 21.17 3.61 30.02
CA GLN A 240 21.48 4.90 29.37
C GLN A 240 21.75 4.77 27.85
N SER A 241 21.97 3.55 27.34
CA SER A 241 22.11 3.28 25.90
C SER A 241 20.79 3.44 25.12
N ASN A 242 19.63 3.47 25.79
CA ASN A 242 18.31 3.53 25.16
C ASN A 242 17.77 4.95 24.90
N SER A 243 18.27 6.00 25.58
CA SER A 243 17.94 7.39 25.19
C SER A 243 18.41 7.66 23.76
N ASN A 244 19.62 7.20 23.43
CA ASN A 244 20.21 7.30 22.11
C ASN A 244 19.38 6.57 21.02
N LYS A 245 18.59 5.54 21.39
CA LYS A 245 17.75 4.80 20.44
C LYS A 245 16.44 5.50 20.13
N ILE A 246 15.77 6.11 21.11
CA ILE A 246 14.59 6.96 20.86
C ILE A 246 15.01 8.17 20.02
N ASP A 247 16.13 8.81 20.37
CA ASP A 247 16.66 9.94 19.61
C ASP A 247 16.97 9.54 18.16
N TYR A 248 17.47 8.32 17.93
CA TYR A 248 17.70 7.79 16.59
C TYR A 248 16.39 7.60 15.80
N VAL A 249 15.33 7.10 16.45
CA VAL A 249 14.00 6.96 15.83
C VAL A 249 13.45 8.34 15.45
N GLU A 250 13.50 9.32 16.36
CA GLU A 250 13.03 10.69 16.09
C GLU A 250 13.83 11.35 14.95
N GLN A 251 15.15 11.18 14.91
CA GLN A 251 15.99 11.65 13.81
C GLN A 251 15.65 10.96 12.48
N SER A 252 15.38 9.66 12.50
CA SER A 252 15.00 8.90 11.31
C SER A 252 13.65 9.36 10.76
N ILE A 253 12.66 9.61 11.64
CA ILE A 253 11.36 10.17 11.27
C ILE A 253 11.52 11.58 10.70
N ALA A 254 12.31 12.45 11.34
CA ALA A 254 12.54 13.82 10.86
C ALA A 254 13.20 13.84 9.47
N ARG A 255 14.17 12.97 9.22
CA ARG A 255 14.79 12.80 7.89
C ARG A 255 13.80 12.24 6.87
N GLY A 256 12.99 11.26 7.26
CA GLY A 256 11.91 10.73 6.43
C GLY A 256 10.92 11.82 6.02
N MET A 257 10.51 12.67 6.97
CA MET A 257 9.61 13.81 6.73
C MET A 257 10.20 14.81 5.74
N GLN A 258 11.49 15.17 5.89
CA GLN A 258 12.17 16.06 4.94
C GLN A 258 12.23 15.48 3.52
N LYS A 259 12.48 14.17 3.38
CA LYS A 259 12.50 13.50 2.07
C LYS A 259 11.11 13.44 1.44
N ALA A 260 10.08 13.12 2.23
CA ALA A 260 8.70 13.13 1.77
C ALA A 260 8.27 14.55 1.33
N LEU A 261 8.68 15.59 2.06
CA LEU A 261 8.45 16.99 1.67
C LEU A 261 9.20 17.37 0.38
N TYR A 262 10.44 16.92 0.23
CA TYR A 262 11.20 17.16 -1.00
C TYR A 262 10.49 16.54 -2.22
N HIS A 263 10.05 15.28 -2.09
CA HIS A 263 9.25 14.61 -3.12
C HIS A 263 7.94 15.36 -3.40
N TRP A 264 7.22 15.79 -2.36
CA TRP A 264 6.01 16.59 -2.50
C TRP A 264 6.25 17.86 -3.33
N THR A 265 7.34 18.59 -3.06
CA THR A 265 7.66 19.81 -3.79
C THR A 265 8.13 19.58 -5.23
N SER A 266 8.61 18.37 -5.55
CA SER A 266 9.01 18.02 -6.91
C SER A 266 7.82 17.67 -7.80
N LEU A 267 6.64 17.42 -7.23
CA LEU A 267 5.42 17.08 -7.98
C LEU A 267 4.76 18.34 -8.61
N PRO A 268 3.96 18.17 -9.67
CA PRO A 268 3.35 19.28 -10.38
C PRO A 268 2.18 19.90 -9.58
N GLN A 269 2.29 21.18 -9.22
CA GLN A 269 1.30 21.90 -8.38
C GLN A 269 -0.09 22.10 -9.03
N GLY A 270 -0.20 21.96 -10.36
CA GLY A 270 -1.45 22.09 -11.11
C GLY A 270 -2.11 20.76 -11.51
N SER A 271 -1.53 19.64 -11.10
CA SER A 271 -2.08 18.31 -11.37
C SER A 271 -3.21 17.95 -10.38
N GLY A 272 -3.93 16.86 -10.67
CA GLY A 272 -4.91 16.29 -9.74
C GLY A 272 -4.27 15.83 -8.42
N ILE A 273 -5.06 15.21 -7.55
CA ILE A 273 -4.54 14.71 -6.27
C ILE A 273 -3.69 13.43 -6.43
N ASP A 274 -3.87 12.69 -7.53
CA ASP A 274 -3.31 11.34 -7.71
C ASP A 274 -1.79 11.25 -7.56
N PRO A 275 -0.96 12.16 -8.11
CA PRO A 275 0.49 12.15 -7.90
C PRO A 275 0.89 12.34 -6.43
N PHE A 276 0.03 13.01 -5.64
CA PHE A 276 0.30 13.34 -4.25
C PHE A 276 -0.09 12.22 -3.28
N ILE A 277 -0.99 11.31 -3.67
CA ILE A 277 -1.50 10.22 -2.81
C ILE A 277 -0.36 9.40 -2.17
N PRO A 278 0.66 8.90 -2.90
CA PRO A 278 1.74 8.13 -2.28
C PRO A 278 2.51 8.92 -1.22
N SER A 279 2.65 10.24 -1.39
CA SER A 279 3.30 11.10 -0.40
C SER A 279 2.44 11.28 0.84
N LEU A 280 1.12 11.44 0.69
CA LEU A 280 0.16 11.52 1.81
C LEU A 280 0.19 10.25 2.67
N VAL A 281 0.22 9.07 2.03
CA VAL A 281 0.33 7.78 2.73
C VAL A 281 1.62 7.72 3.55
N LYS A 282 2.76 8.11 2.96
CA LYS A 282 4.05 8.17 3.66
C LYS A 282 4.03 9.16 4.83
N PHE A 283 3.39 10.33 4.69
CA PHE A 283 3.22 11.28 5.78
C PHE A 283 2.41 10.70 6.94
N GLN A 284 1.30 10.01 6.64
CA GLN A 284 0.52 9.33 7.67
C GLN A 284 1.35 8.27 8.40
N GLN A 285 2.11 7.44 7.67
CA GLN A 285 2.98 6.43 8.28
C GLN A 285 4.04 7.05 9.20
N LEU A 286 4.66 8.17 8.80
CA LEU A 286 5.64 8.88 9.63
C LEU A 286 5.03 9.50 10.89
N VAL A 287 3.79 10.01 10.81
CA VAL A 287 3.06 10.53 11.97
C VAL A 287 2.70 9.39 12.92
N GLU A 288 2.18 8.26 12.42
CA GLU A 288 1.86 7.11 13.28
C GLU A 288 3.11 6.48 13.89
N LEU A 289 4.24 6.49 13.19
CA LEU A 289 5.55 6.13 13.73
C LEU A 289 5.95 7.03 14.92
N HIS A 290 5.78 8.34 14.77
CA HIS A 290 6.08 9.29 15.84
C HIS A 290 5.20 9.05 17.06
N GLU A 291 3.89 8.91 16.85
CA GLU A 291 2.93 8.62 17.92
C GLU A 291 3.19 7.25 18.55
N SER A 292 3.61 6.24 17.77
CA SER A 292 4.01 4.92 18.29
C SER A 292 5.20 5.01 19.24
N SER A 293 6.19 5.85 18.92
CA SER A 293 7.31 6.14 19.82
C SER A 293 6.82 6.74 21.16
N LYS A 294 5.85 7.67 21.09
CA LYS A 294 5.24 8.25 22.30
C LYS A 294 4.43 7.22 23.09
N ILE A 295 3.61 6.38 22.42
CA ILE A 295 2.85 5.28 23.07
C ILE A 295 3.79 4.35 23.83
N LEU A 296 4.90 3.93 23.22
CA LEU A 296 5.87 3.06 23.89
C LEU A 296 6.54 3.77 25.08
N SER A 297 6.89 5.06 24.96
CA SER A 297 7.43 5.86 26.06
C SER A 297 6.45 5.97 27.24
N GLU A 298 5.18 6.29 26.97
CA GLU A 298 4.11 6.33 27.99
C GLU A 298 3.91 4.95 28.64
N MET A 299 3.96 3.88 27.85
CA MET A 299 3.87 2.51 28.37
C MET A 299 5.04 2.21 29.31
N ASN A 300 6.27 2.59 28.96
CA ASN A 300 7.42 2.41 29.83
C ASN A 300 7.33 3.20 31.13
N GLN A 301 6.82 4.44 31.07
CA GLN A 301 6.54 5.22 32.28
C GLN A 301 5.52 4.51 33.16
N TYR A 302 4.48 3.91 32.57
CA TYR A 302 3.49 3.10 33.30
C TYR A 302 4.09 1.83 33.93
N LEU A 303 5.11 1.24 33.32
CA LEU A 303 5.84 0.07 33.84
C LEU A 303 6.70 0.40 35.08
N GLN A 304 7.04 1.67 35.31
CA GLN A 304 7.91 2.03 36.44
C GLN A 304 7.19 1.84 37.80
N PRO A 305 7.84 1.25 38.82
CA PRO A 305 7.21 0.95 40.11
C PRO A 305 6.66 2.18 40.85
N GLU A 306 7.23 3.36 40.59
CA GLU A 306 6.88 4.64 41.24
C GLU A 306 5.68 5.33 40.55
N ALA A 307 5.24 4.84 39.38
CA ALA A 307 4.19 5.45 38.59
C ALA A 307 2.78 5.05 39.06
N ASN A 308 2.33 5.63 40.17
CA ASN A 308 0.95 5.52 40.66
C ASN A 308 -0.08 6.36 39.87
N SER A 309 0.29 6.86 38.69
CA SER A 309 -0.56 7.72 37.85
C SER A 309 -1.24 6.94 36.74
N GLU A 310 -2.55 7.12 36.56
CA GLU A 310 -3.30 6.60 35.41
C GLU A 310 -3.11 7.42 34.13
N LYS A 311 -2.50 8.60 34.23
CA LYS A 311 -2.28 9.52 33.09
C LYS A 311 -1.63 8.88 31.86
N PRO A 312 -0.59 8.01 31.97
CA PRO A 312 -0.01 7.38 30.79
C PRO A 312 -0.99 6.49 30.03
N ILE A 313 -1.90 5.82 30.74
CA ILE A 313 -2.95 4.99 30.13
C ILE A 313 -4.00 5.87 29.43
N ASP A 314 -4.37 7.00 30.01
CA ASP A 314 -5.27 7.96 29.37
C ASP A 314 -4.65 8.54 28.09
N ASN A 315 -3.35 8.84 28.10
CA ASN A 315 -2.61 9.27 26.92
C ASN A 315 -2.65 8.21 25.82
N ILE A 316 -2.38 6.94 26.15
CA ILE A 316 -2.46 5.83 25.19
C ILE A 316 -3.88 5.70 24.61
N ARG A 317 -4.92 5.81 25.44
CA ARG A 317 -6.31 5.79 24.99
C ARG A 317 -6.61 6.92 23.99
N ASN A 318 -6.08 8.12 24.24
CA ASN A 318 -6.24 9.25 23.33
C ASN A 318 -5.56 9.00 21.98
N TYR A 319 -4.35 8.42 21.95
CA TYR A 319 -3.69 8.06 20.69
C TYR A 319 -4.50 7.04 19.90
N PHE A 320 -5.04 6.00 20.54
CA PHE A 320 -5.89 5.02 19.86
C PHE A 320 -7.20 5.63 19.35
N ALA A 321 -7.82 6.54 20.11
CA ALA A 321 -8.99 7.27 19.64
C ALA A 321 -8.68 8.12 18.39
N MET A 322 -7.52 8.80 18.34
CA MET A 322 -7.09 9.53 17.14
C MET A 322 -6.82 8.60 15.95
N TRP A 323 -6.21 7.44 16.17
CA TRP A 323 -5.98 6.43 15.13
C TRP A 323 -7.29 5.92 14.53
N ARG A 324 -8.31 5.77 15.36
CA ARG A 324 -9.64 5.35 14.94
C ARG A 324 -10.33 6.35 14.02
N GLU A 325 -10.09 7.65 14.22
CA GLU A 325 -10.62 8.71 13.36
C GLU A 325 -9.83 8.88 12.06
N ARG A 326 -8.56 8.47 12.03
CA ARG A 326 -7.67 8.53 10.86
C ARG A 326 -7.55 7.17 10.18
N MET A 327 -8.66 6.72 9.60
CA MET A 327 -8.68 5.55 8.72
C MET A 327 -8.58 5.98 7.25
N PRO A 328 -7.98 5.18 6.36
CA PRO A 328 -8.01 5.46 4.94
C PRO A 328 -9.45 5.41 4.42
N ASN A 329 -9.65 5.93 3.22
CA ASN A 329 -10.95 5.90 2.57
C ASN A 329 -11.26 4.50 2.05
N THR A 330 -12.55 4.21 1.85
CA THR A 330 -12.96 2.87 1.37
C THR A 330 -12.60 2.60 -0.09
N TRP A 331 -12.19 3.63 -0.84
CA TRP A 331 -11.72 3.52 -2.22
C TRP A 331 -10.20 3.60 -2.33
N ASP A 332 -9.48 3.86 -1.24
CA ASP A 332 -8.02 3.81 -1.24
C ASP A 332 -7.55 2.37 -1.45
N ASP A 333 -6.34 2.22 -2.00
CA ASP A 333 -5.74 0.93 -2.34
C ASP A 333 -5.74 -0.04 -1.12
N PRO A 334 -6.11 -1.33 -1.31
CA PRO A 334 -6.06 -2.33 -0.26
C PRO A 334 -4.71 -2.43 0.48
N LEU A 335 -3.60 -2.18 -0.21
CA LEU A 335 -2.26 -2.19 0.38
C LEU A 335 -2.08 -1.07 1.39
N VAL A 336 -2.62 0.13 1.14
CA VAL A 336 -2.56 1.25 2.11
C VAL A 336 -3.24 0.86 3.42
N TRP A 337 -4.38 0.17 3.32
CA TRP A 337 -5.06 -0.37 4.48
C TRP A 337 -4.26 -1.47 5.17
N SER A 338 -3.77 -2.45 4.40
CA SER A 338 -3.00 -3.59 4.92
C SER A 338 -1.77 -3.11 5.68
N ASP A 339 -1.06 -2.12 5.13
CA ASP A 339 0.14 -1.55 5.72
C ASP A 339 -0.14 -0.86 7.05
N LEU A 340 -1.17 -0.03 7.07
CA LEU A 340 -1.61 0.68 8.26
C LEU A 340 -1.98 -0.30 9.38
N LEU A 341 -2.77 -1.32 9.04
CA LEU A 341 -3.25 -2.30 10.01
C LEU A 341 -2.13 -3.17 10.55
N THR A 342 -1.21 -3.58 9.68
CA THR A 342 -0.04 -4.38 10.05
C THR A 342 0.81 -3.61 11.05
N TRP A 343 1.10 -2.33 10.78
CA TRP A 343 1.84 -1.49 11.71
C TRP A 343 1.11 -1.30 13.05
N ARG A 344 -0.18 -0.96 13.02
CA ARG A 344 -0.99 -0.83 14.25
C ARG A 344 -1.04 -2.12 15.04
N HIS A 345 -1.16 -3.26 14.37
CA HIS A 345 -1.12 -4.58 14.99
C HIS A 345 0.21 -4.84 15.71
N HIS A 346 1.34 -4.46 15.13
CA HIS A 346 2.64 -4.54 15.82
C HIS A 346 2.70 -3.69 17.07
N VAL A 347 2.13 -2.48 17.04
CA VAL A 347 2.08 -1.58 18.22
C VAL A 347 1.15 -2.14 19.29
N TYR A 348 -0.05 -2.59 18.92
CA TYR A 348 -0.99 -3.24 19.84
C TYR A 348 -0.38 -4.48 20.50
N THR A 349 0.32 -5.31 19.73
CA THR A 349 1.02 -6.49 20.23
C THR A 349 2.15 -6.11 21.18
N ALA A 350 2.91 -5.06 20.87
CA ALA A 350 3.96 -4.55 21.75
C ALA A 350 3.40 -4.12 23.12
N VAL A 351 2.35 -3.29 23.13
CA VAL A 351 1.70 -2.84 24.36
C VAL A 351 1.09 -4.01 25.13
N SER A 352 0.43 -4.94 24.43
CA SER A 352 -0.16 -6.15 25.02
C SER A 352 0.89 -7.00 25.74
N ASN A 353 2.05 -7.21 25.13
CA ASN A 353 3.14 -7.99 25.72
C ASN A 353 3.72 -7.29 26.97
N SER A 354 3.87 -5.97 26.94
CA SER A 354 4.32 -5.20 28.10
C SER A 354 3.35 -5.29 29.29
N ILE A 355 2.03 -5.28 29.05
CA ILE A 355 1.03 -5.47 30.11
C ILE A 355 1.03 -6.90 30.65
N GLN A 356 1.20 -7.89 29.76
CA GLN A 356 1.28 -9.29 30.18
C GLN A 356 2.52 -9.52 31.08
N ALA A 357 3.66 -8.90 30.76
CA ALA A 357 4.85 -8.95 31.61
C ALA A 357 4.60 -8.36 33.02
N LEU A 358 3.82 -7.28 33.14
CA LEU A 358 3.41 -6.76 34.45
C LEU A 358 2.61 -7.79 35.26
N LYS A 359 1.65 -8.47 34.61
CA LYS A 359 0.86 -9.53 35.26
C LYS A 359 1.76 -10.62 35.82
N ASP A 360 2.74 -11.06 35.05
CA ASP A 360 3.62 -12.17 35.40
C ASP A 360 4.61 -11.78 36.51
N SER A 361 5.02 -10.50 36.57
CA SER A 361 5.89 -9.98 37.64
C SER A 361 5.20 -9.81 39.00
N GLY A 362 3.87 -9.82 39.07
CA GLY A 362 3.10 -9.68 40.31
C GLY A 362 3.27 -8.33 41.03
N LEU A 363 3.93 -7.35 40.40
CA LEU A 363 4.25 -6.03 40.97
C LEU A 363 3.03 -5.10 41.03
N ARG A 364 1.98 -5.37 40.25
CA ARG A 364 0.79 -4.52 40.13
C ARG A 364 -0.46 -5.35 39.82
N ASP A 365 -1.62 -4.90 40.29
CA ASP A 365 -2.91 -5.50 39.89
C ASP A 365 -3.08 -5.43 38.38
N TYR A 366 -3.39 -6.58 37.77
CA TYR A 366 -3.63 -6.70 36.34
C TYR A 366 -4.76 -5.76 35.91
N ASN A 367 -4.41 -4.69 35.19
CA ASN A 367 -5.40 -3.73 34.73
C ASN A 367 -6.13 -4.28 33.50
N GLN A 368 -7.20 -5.04 33.76
CA GLN A 368 -8.07 -5.63 32.75
C GLN A 368 -8.64 -4.59 31.77
N SER A 369 -8.74 -3.32 32.17
CA SER A 369 -9.26 -2.25 31.31
C SER A 369 -8.34 -1.95 30.11
N VAL A 370 -7.02 -2.01 30.29
CA VAL A 370 -6.05 -1.71 29.21
C VAL A 370 -6.00 -2.84 28.21
N MET A 371 -6.05 -4.08 28.68
CA MET A 371 -6.18 -5.25 27.79
C MET A 371 -7.52 -5.22 27.04
N GLY A 372 -8.61 -4.82 27.69
CA GLY A 372 -9.90 -4.61 27.02
C GLY A 372 -9.83 -3.55 25.93
N LEU A 373 -9.11 -2.44 26.15
CA LEU A 373 -8.88 -1.41 25.15
C LEU A 373 -8.17 -1.97 23.91
N ILE A 374 -7.06 -2.69 24.08
CA ILE A 374 -6.30 -3.27 22.95
C ILE A 374 -7.16 -4.27 22.15
N VAL A 375 -7.90 -5.13 22.86
CA VAL A 375 -8.80 -6.10 22.23
C VAL A 375 -9.86 -5.41 21.39
N ASN A 376 -10.44 -4.31 21.89
CA ASN A 376 -11.46 -3.54 21.18
C ASN A 376 -10.87 -2.81 19.96
N GLU A 377 -9.72 -2.16 20.10
CA GLU A 377 -9.09 -1.43 18.99
C GLU A 377 -8.58 -2.37 17.89
N THR A 378 -8.10 -3.56 18.26
CA THR A 378 -7.75 -4.62 17.31
C THR A 378 -9.01 -5.10 16.56
N ALA A 379 -10.10 -5.37 17.28
CA ALA A 379 -11.36 -5.79 16.67
C ALA A 379 -11.90 -4.72 15.71
N HIS A 380 -11.85 -3.44 16.11
CA HIS A 380 -12.29 -2.33 15.28
C HIS A 380 -11.48 -2.21 13.98
N SER A 381 -10.15 -2.30 14.09
CA SER A 381 -9.21 -2.22 12.96
C SER A 381 -9.48 -3.33 11.94
N VAL A 382 -9.55 -4.58 12.41
CA VAL A 382 -9.83 -5.77 11.57
C VAL A 382 -11.23 -5.68 10.91
N ASN A 383 -12.25 -5.30 11.68
CA ASN A 383 -13.60 -5.15 11.15
C ASN A 383 -13.73 -4.06 10.08
N SER A 384 -12.99 -2.96 10.25
CA SER A 384 -12.96 -1.85 9.28
C SER A 384 -12.24 -2.26 7.99
N PHE A 385 -11.13 -3.01 8.10
CA PHE A 385 -10.43 -3.58 6.96
C PHE A 385 -11.31 -4.52 6.15
N ALA A 386 -11.93 -5.50 6.83
CA ALA A 386 -12.79 -6.48 6.18
C ALA A 386 -13.96 -5.82 5.46
N ARG A 387 -14.51 -4.73 6.03
CA ARG A 387 -15.55 -3.93 5.37
C ARG A 387 -15.03 -3.28 4.09
N MET A 388 -13.79 -2.78 4.07
CA MET A 388 -13.15 -2.23 2.88
C MET A 388 -12.96 -3.33 1.83
N CYS A 389 -12.33 -4.46 2.17
CA CYS A 389 -12.09 -5.57 1.22
C CYS A 389 -13.39 -5.99 0.55
N ARG A 390 -14.47 -6.14 1.34
CA ARG A 390 -15.81 -6.46 0.83
C ARG A 390 -16.38 -5.39 -0.11
N LYS A 391 -16.15 -4.11 0.16
CA LYS A 391 -16.62 -3.00 -0.71
C LYS A 391 -15.87 -2.96 -2.05
N GLN A 392 -14.61 -3.41 -2.05
CA GLN A 392 -13.77 -3.50 -3.25
C GLN A 392 -13.87 -4.88 -3.95
N ASN A 393 -14.84 -5.72 -3.57
CA ASN A 393 -15.06 -7.08 -4.09
C ASN A 393 -13.89 -8.08 -3.86
N LEU A 394 -12.99 -7.79 -2.91
CA LEU A 394 -11.96 -8.72 -2.44
C LEU A 394 -12.53 -9.62 -1.34
N LEU A 395 -13.42 -10.55 -1.73
CA LEU A 395 -14.21 -11.35 -0.80
C LEU A 395 -13.37 -12.35 0.01
N ASP A 396 -12.37 -12.99 -0.61
CA ASP A 396 -11.49 -13.93 0.08
C ASP A 396 -10.62 -13.22 1.12
N CYS A 397 -10.04 -12.07 0.76
CA CYS A 397 -9.31 -11.21 1.69
C CYS A 397 -10.18 -10.76 2.87
N CYS A 398 -11.48 -10.46 2.63
CA CYS A 398 -12.42 -10.12 3.69
C CYS A 398 -12.58 -11.26 4.71
N ILE A 399 -12.75 -12.49 4.23
CA ILE A 399 -12.93 -13.67 5.09
C ILE A 399 -11.65 -13.99 5.86
N ASN A 400 -10.51 -14.02 5.17
CA ASN A 400 -9.20 -14.29 5.77
C ASN A 400 -8.87 -13.26 6.85
N ALA A 401 -9.05 -11.97 6.56
CA ALA A 401 -8.82 -10.90 7.55
C ALA A 401 -9.63 -11.10 8.85
N LEU A 402 -10.90 -11.49 8.74
CA LEU A 402 -11.78 -11.70 9.90
C LEU A 402 -11.42 -12.97 10.71
N GLN A 403 -10.75 -13.93 10.08
CA GLN A 403 -10.35 -15.19 10.72
C GLN A 403 -8.94 -15.12 11.32
N GLU A 404 -7.97 -14.55 10.59
CA GLU A 404 -6.55 -14.63 10.94
C GLU A 404 -6.02 -13.41 11.70
N PHE A 405 -6.46 -12.19 11.36
CA PHE A 405 -5.89 -10.97 11.96
C PHE A 405 -6.40 -10.65 13.37
N TYR A 406 -7.32 -11.47 13.91
CA TYR A 406 -7.83 -11.32 15.27
C TYR A 406 -7.31 -12.44 16.18
N PRO A 407 -6.26 -12.20 16.98
CA PRO A 407 -5.60 -13.27 17.75
C PRO A 407 -6.30 -13.63 19.06
N TYR A 408 -7.34 -12.89 19.46
CA TYR A 408 -7.97 -13.03 20.78
C TYR A 408 -9.17 -13.99 20.75
N ARG A 409 -9.43 -14.66 21.88
CA ARG A 409 -10.59 -15.56 22.03
C ARG A 409 -11.90 -14.84 22.36
N SER A 410 -11.80 -13.64 22.93
CA SER A 410 -12.95 -12.88 23.44
C SER A 410 -13.08 -11.55 22.72
N MET A 411 -14.25 -11.27 22.17
CA MET A 411 -14.57 -10.02 21.47
C MET A 411 -15.78 -9.35 22.12
N HIS A 412 -15.79 -8.01 22.16
CA HIS A 412 -16.97 -7.27 22.60
C HIS A 412 -18.17 -7.52 21.67
N TYR A 413 -19.39 -7.56 22.22
CA TYR A 413 -20.58 -7.96 21.45
C TYR A 413 -20.86 -7.03 20.26
N ASP A 414 -20.59 -5.73 20.40
CA ASP A 414 -20.75 -4.78 19.29
C ASP A 414 -19.82 -5.09 18.12
N ASP A 415 -18.56 -5.44 18.40
CA ASP A 415 -17.58 -5.79 17.38
C ASP A 415 -17.84 -7.18 16.80
N LEU A 416 -18.32 -8.11 17.62
CA LEU A 416 -18.72 -9.45 17.17
C LEU A 416 -19.89 -9.37 16.19
N LEU A 417 -20.84 -8.47 16.44
CA LEU A 417 -21.92 -8.20 15.49
C LEU A 417 -21.37 -7.65 14.18
N VAL A 418 -20.44 -6.69 14.22
CA VAL A 418 -19.84 -6.13 12.99
C VAL A 418 -19.10 -7.22 12.21
N LYS A 419 -18.31 -8.07 12.88
CA LYS A 419 -17.63 -9.23 12.30
C LYS A 419 -18.63 -10.17 11.61
N THR A 420 -19.66 -10.60 12.33
CA THR A 420 -20.71 -11.50 11.83
C THR A 420 -21.40 -10.88 10.60
N LYS A 421 -21.74 -9.59 10.66
CA LYS A 421 -22.36 -8.88 9.53
C LYS A 421 -21.44 -8.82 8.30
N GLN A 422 -20.14 -8.59 8.47
CA GLN A 422 -19.23 -8.58 7.32
C GLN A 422 -19.08 -9.98 6.71
N GLN A 423 -18.92 -11.03 7.53
CA GLN A 423 -18.84 -12.42 7.06
C GLN A 423 -20.09 -12.83 6.29
N VAL A 424 -21.29 -12.60 6.86
CA VAL A 424 -22.56 -12.92 6.20
C VAL A 424 -22.71 -12.16 4.87
N LYS A 425 -22.35 -10.87 4.84
CA LYS A 425 -22.42 -10.07 3.61
C LYS A 425 -21.41 -10.53 2.56
N ALA A 426 -20.22 -10.97 2.96
CA ALA A 426 -19.25 -11.56 2.04
C ALA A 426 -19.81 -12.87 1.46
N TYR A 427 -20.34 -13.76 2.29
CA TYR A 427 -20.97 -15.01 1.83
C TYR A 427 -22.17 -14.79 0.90
N LEU A 428 -22.97 -13.75 1.13
CA LEU A 428 -24.04 -13.35 0.22
C LEU A 428 -23.55 -12.92 -1.17
N GLN A 429 -22.35 -12.33 -1.26
CA GLN A 429 -21.75 -11.93 -2.53
C GLN A 429 -21.08 -13.10 -3.27
N GLY A 430 -20.84 -14.22 -2.57
CA GLY A 430 -20.30 -15.45 -3.16
C GLY A 430 -18.79 -15.41 -3.38
N PRO A 431 -17.97 -15.56 -2.31
CA PRO A 431 -16.52 -15.74 -2.45
C PRO A 431 -16.20 -16.96 -3.32
N PRO A 432 -15.27 -16.86 -4.28
CA PRO A 432 -14.95 -17.95 -5.20
C PRO A 432 -14.26 -19.14 -4.51
N SER A 433 -13.57 -18.92 -3.38
CA SER A 433 -12.85 -19.97 -2.65
C SER A 433 -13.72 -20.87 -1.78
N VAL A 434 -14.97 -20.48 -1.48
CA VAL A 434 -15.80 -21.17 -0.48
C VAL A 434 -16.90 -21.97 -1.16
N ASP A 435 -16.93 -23.28 -0.89
CA ASP A 435 -18.02 -24.14 -1.29
C ASP A 435 -19.30 -23.83 -0.50
N ASN A 436 -20.43 -23.64 -1.20
CA ASN A 436 -21.75 -23.35 -0.62
C ASN A 436 -21.75 -22.17 0.39
N PRO A 437 -21.36 -20.94 -0.02
CA PRO A 437 -21.17 -19.82 0.89
C PRO A 437 -22.47 -19.43 1.62
N LEU A 438 -23.62 -19.58 0.96
CA LEU A 438 -24.94 -19.26 1.54
C LEU A 438 -25.29 -20.14 2.75
N GLN A 439 -24.95 -21.44 2.71
CA GLN A 439 -25.19 -22.34 3.84
C GLN A 439 -24.26 -22.01 5.01
N MET A 440 -23.00 -21.67 4.73
CA MET A 440 -22.05 -21.21 5.75
C MET A 440 -22.54 -19.93 6.44
N GLY A 441 -23.10 -18.99 5.69
CA GLY A 441 -23.74 -17.79 6.23
C GLY A 441 -24.92 -18.10 7.16
N GLN A 442 -25.78 -19.05 6.81
CA GLN A 442 -26.90 -19.46 7.67
C GLN A 442 -26.42 -20.11 8.98
N ASN A 443 -25.45 -21.02 8.88
CA ASN A 443 -24.86 -21.68 10.04
C ASN A 443 -24.24 -20.65 10.99
N LEU A 444 -23.52 -19.67 10.45
CA LEU A 444 -22.92 -18.59 11.25
C LEU A 444 -23.96 -17.81 12.06
N ILE A 445 -25.08 -17.41 11.44
CA ILE A 445 -26.16 -16.72 12.15
C ILE A 445 -26.79 -17.64 13.20
N SER A 446 -27.01 -18.92 12.89
CA SER A 446 -27.60 -19.87 13.84
C SER A 446 -26.72 -20.11 15.08
N THR A 447 -25.40 -20.09 14.91
CA THR A 447 -24.42 -20.24 16.01
C THR A 447 -24.13 -18.95 16.76
N SER A 448 -24.59 -17.80 16.25
CA SER A 448 -24.34 -16.51 16.89
C SER A 448 -25.14 -16.38 18.19
N ALA A 449 -24.55 -15.73 19.20
CA ALA A 449 -25.16 -15.56 20.52
C ALA A 449 -26.26 -14.48 20.51
N VAL A 450 -27.36 -14.73 19.80
CA VAL A 450 -28.51 -13.81 19.61
C VAL A 450 -29.06 -13.33 20.96
N ASP A 451 -29.06 -14.18 21.98
CA ASP A 451 -29.63 -13.89 23.31
C ASP A 451 -28.92 -12.76 24.08
N ARG A 452 -27.66 -12.45 23.73
CA ARG A 452 -26.87 -11.42 24.41
C ARG A 452 -26.85 -10.08 23.68
N LEU A 453 -27.45 -10.01 22.51
CA LEU A 453 -27.50 -8.81 21.68
C LEU A 453 -28.73 -7.96 22.02
N SER A 454 -28.61 -6.64 21.84
CA SER A 454 -29.76 -5.75 22.00
C SER A 454 -30.82 -6.02 20.92
N LYS A 455 -32.08 -5.66 21.19
CA LYS A 455 -33.20 -5.80 20.24
C LYS A 455 -32.91 -5.24 18.85
N ARG A 456 -32.25 -4.07 18.80
CA ARG A 456 -31.85 -3.45 17.53
C ARG A 456 -30.80 -4.27 16.77
N GLN A 457 -29.91 -4.94 17.47
CA GLN A 457 -28.84 -5.75 16.88
C GLN A 457 -29.37 -7.12 16.42
N THR A 458 -30.26 -7.73 17.20
CA THR A 458 -30.94 -8.97 16.81
C THR A 458 -31.82 -8.76 15.58
N ALA A 459 -32.57 -7.65 15.50
CA ALA A 459 -33.33 -7.28 14.30
C ALA A 459 -32.45 -7.22 13.04
N GLN A 460 -31.24 -6.66 13.13
CA GLN A 460 -30.31 -6.60 11.99
C GLN A 460 -29.81 -7.97 11.55
N LEU A 461 -29.56 -8.90 12.49
CA LEU A 461 -29.16 -10.27 12.15
C LEU A 461 -30.30 -11.04 11.50
N PHE A 462 -31.54 -10.88 11.99
CA PHE A 462 -32.72 -11.51 11.38
C PHE A 462 -32.99 -10.98 9.96
N ALA A 463 -32.75 -9.69 9.70
CA ALA A 463 -32.83 -9.14 8.35
C ALA A 463 -31.82 -9.82 7.40
N LEU A 464 -30.56 -9.99 7.85
CA LEU A 464 -29.54 -10.70 7.06
C LEU A 464 -29.84 -12.19 6.89
N LYS A 465 -30.45 -12.83 7.90
CA LYS A 465 -30.96 -14.20 7.77
C LYS A 465 -32.01 -14.30 6.67
N GLY A 466 -32.93 -13.34 6.61
CA GLY A 466 -33.92 -13.24 5.53
C GLY A 466 -33.25 -13.12 4.15
N ASP A 467 -32.19 -12.31 4.04
CA ASP A 467 -31.46 -12.13 2.77
C ASP A 467 -30.80 -13.44 2.30
N LEU A 468 -30.21 -14.21 3.24
CA LEU A 468 -29.65 -15.53 2.95
C LEU A 468 -30.73 -16.55 2.53
N CYS A 469 -31.84 -16.63 3.26
CA CYS A 469 -32.95 -17.51 2.91
C CYS A 469 -33.54 -17.17 1.54
N ARG A 470 -33.64 -15.87 1.20
CA ARG A 470 -34.06 -15.43 -0.13
C ARG A 470 -33.07 -15.87 -1.21
N ALA A 471 -31.76 -15.70 -0.98
CA ALA A 471 -30.73 -16.11 -1.92
C ALA A 471 -30.70 -17.63 -2.17
N LEU A 472 -31.11 -18.42 -1.18
CA LEU A 472 -31.27 -19.89 -1.29
C LEU A 472 -32.59 -20.33 -1.95
N GLY A 473 -33.51 -19.41 -2.24
CA GLY A 473 -34.83 -19.72 -2.82
C GLY A 473 -35.93 -20.04 -1.80
N ASN A 474 -35.65 -20.05 -0.50
CA ASN A 474 -36.61 -20.32 0.56
C ASN A 474 -37.44 -19.07 0.91
N SER A 475 -38.46 -18.77 0.11
CA SER A 475 -39.27 -17.54 0.25
C SER A 475 -40.10 -17.48 1.54
N GLU A 476 -40.61 -18.61 2.04
CA GLU A 476 -41.42 -18.65 3.26
C GLU A 476 -40.58 -18.37 4.51
N GLU A 477 -39.42 -19.02 4.64
CA GLU A 477 -38.48 -18.78 5.73
C GLU A 477 -37.92 -17.35 5.71
N ALA A 478 -37.66 -16.82 4.50
CA ALA A 478 -37.24 -15.44 4.34
C ALA A 478 -38.31 -14.47 4.88
N ASN A 479 -39.59 -14.68 4.53
CA ASN A 479 -40.68 -13.84 5.01
C ASN A 479 -40.82 -13.89 6.55
N GLN A 480 -40.70 -15.08 7.14
CA GLN A 480 -40.71 -15.25 8.60
C GLN A 480 -39.53 -14.53 9.28
N ALA A 481 -38.33 -14.61 8.70
CA ALA A 481 -37.16 -13.92 9.21
C ALA A 481 -37.31 -12.39 9.13
N TYR A 482 -37.87 -11.85 8.04
CA TYR A 482 -38.15 -10.41 7.93
C TYR A 482 -39.24 -9.96 8.89
N ALA A 483 -40.32 -10.73 9.04
CA ALA A 483 -41.38 -10.42 10.00
C ALA A 483 -40.80 -10.35 11.42
N THR A 484 -39.99 -11.35 11.80
CA THR A 484 -39.30 -11.39 13.10
C THR A 484 -38.42 -10.15 13.26
N ALA A 485 -37.64 -9.78 12.24
CA ALA A 485 -36.78 -8.59 12.27
C ALA A 485 -37.54 -7.28 12.52
N THR A 486 -38.77 -7.15 12.00
CA THR A 486 -39.60 -5.95 12.23
C THR A 486 -40.29 -5.93 13.60
N THR A 487 -40.53 -7.11 14.19
CA THR A 487 -41.22 -7.24 15.48
C THR A 487 -40.29 -7.23 16.69
N THR A 488 -38.98 -7.43 16.47
CA THR A 488 -37.95 -7.47 17.54
C THR A 488 -37.52 -6.07 17.95
#